data_AF-A0A9P5H012-F1
#
_entry.id   AF-A0A9P5H012-F1
#
_cell.length_a   1.000
_cell.length_b   1.000
_cell.length_c   1.000
_cell.angle_alpha   90.00
_cell.angle_beta   90.00
_cell.angle_gamma   90.00
#
_symmetry.space_group_name_H-M   'P 1'
#
loop_
_entity.id
_entity.type
_entity.pdbx_description
1 polymer ?
#
loop_
_entity_poly.entity_id
_entity_poly.type
_entity_poly.pdbx_seq_one_letter_code
_entity_poly.pdbx_strand_id
1 'polypeptide(L)'
;MSSNLPNFHIEPPIAISRSSSAGAKSRPSRHRQPSPRPPRAPRRPVRARQPQLGFEEPEPASHALALAHLASSPSMTGRHKAIRLPPLKGLRVHNPKRATENPCIAIMSSVLACWASAGFNATGCAAIENQLRRCMDGPAAAPAPANTINYHLARMQKYMTSPRKQK
;
A
#
# COMPACT_ATOMS: atom_id res chain seq x y z
N MET A 1 43.77 -23.95 21.61
CA MET A 1 42.39 -24.26 22.03
C MET A 1 41.47 -23.79 20.93
N SER A 2 41.20 -24.68 19.98
CA SER A 2 40.43 -24.43 18.77
C SER A 2 39.07 -25.11 18.92
N SER A 3 38.00 -24.36 18.78
CA SER A 3 36.61 -24.88 18.82
C SER A 3 35.83 -24.10 17.76
N ASN A 4 35.87 -24.60 16.51
CA ASN A 4 34.77 -25.30 15.84
C ASN A 4 33.43 -24.53 15.84
N LEU A 5 33.17 -23.84 14.72
CA LEU A 5 31.83 -23.43 14.28
C LEU A 5 31.15 -24.61 13.57
N PRO A 6 29.84 -24.86 13.76
CA PRO A 6 29.10 -25.81 12.93
C PRO A 6 28.76 -25.21 11.56
N ASN A 7 29.27 -25.90 10.54
CA ASN A 7 28.96 -25.77 9.13
C ASN A 7 27.54 -26.29 8.86
N PHE A 8 26.60 -25.41 8.46
CA PHE A 8 25.29 -25.83 7.97
C PHE A 8 25.21 -25.66 6.46
N HIS A 9 25.44 -26.78 5.79
CA HIS A 9 25.19 -27.01 4.38
C HIS A 9 23.67 -27.25 4.21
N ILE A 10 22.96 -26.39 3.48
CA ILE A 10 21.59 -26.66 3.03
C ILE A 10 21.60 -26.58 1.51
N GLU A 11 21.52 -27.75 0.90
CA GLU A 11 21.32 -27.94 -0.55
C GLU A 11 19.91 -27.47 -0.97
N PRO A 12 19.75 -26.98 -2.22
CA PRO A 12 18.46 -26.58 -2.77
C PRO A 12 17.72 -27.74 -3.44
N PRO A 13 16.40 -27.91 -3.25
CA PRO A 13 15.66 -28.83 -4.11
C PRO A 13 15.16 -28.15 -5.40
N ILE A 14 15.70 -28.67 -6.50
CA ILE A 14 14.99 -29.15 -7.70
C ILE A 14 14.34 -28.09 -8.62
N ALA A 15 15.01 -27.89 -9.75
CA ALA A 15 14.45 -27.33 -10.97
C ALA A 15 13.35 -28.25 -11.56
N ILE A 16 12.19 -27.71 -11.89
CA ILE A 16 11.19 -28.36 -12.74
C ILE A 16 10.85 -27.46 -13.93
N SER A 17 11.34 -27.91 -15.08
CA SER A 17 10.77 -27.87 -16.44
C SER A 17 10.08 -26.59 -16.95
N ARG A 18 10.79 -25.96 -17.90
CA ARG A 18 10.20 -25.11 -18.94
C ARG A 18 9.31 -25.97 -19.85
N SER A 19 8.04 -25.59 -19.99
CA SER A 19 7.16 -26.04 -21.06
C SER A 19 6.90 -24.88 -22.00
N SER A 20 7.64 -24.86 -23.11
CA SER A 20 7.29 -24.09 -24.30
C SER A 20 6.09 -24.74 -24.98
N SER A 21 5.02 -24.00 -25.22
CA SER A 21 4.08 -24.31 -26.31
C SER A 21 3.61 -23.03 -26.98
N ALA A 22 3.94 -22.97 -28.27
CA ALA A 22 3.58 -21.91 -29.18
C ALA A 22 2.11 -22.07 -29.64
N GLY A 23 1.47 -20.92 -29.89
CA GLY A 23 0.63 -20.67 -31.05
C GLY A 23 -0.66 -21.48 -31.25
N ALA A 24 -1.80 -20.82 -31.06
CA ALA A 24 -2.91 -20.86 -32.02
C ALA A 24 -3.84 -19.65 -31.81
N LYS A 25 -3.95 -18.81 -32.85
CA LYS A 25 -4.98 -17.78 -33.01
C LYS A 25 -6.31 -18.47 -33.33
N SER A 26 -7.34 -18.23 -32.53
CA SER A 26 -8.73 -18.45 -32.94
C SER A 26 -9.60 -17.25 -32.54
N ARG A 27 -10.37 -16.79 -33.53
CA ARG A 27 -11.27 -15.63 -33.52
C ARG A 27 -12.40 -15.79 -32.49
N PRO A 28 -12.88 -14.70 -31.86
CA PRO A 28 -14.06 -14.75 -31.00
C PRO A 28 -15.36 -14.78 -31.82
N SER A 29 -16.08 -15.90 -31.77
CA SER A 29 -17.50 -15.92 -32.13
C SER A 29 -18.32 -15.27 -31.00
N ARG A 30 -18.96 -14.15 -31.31
CA ARG A 30 -19.96 -13.50 -30.45
C ARG A 30 -21.19 -14.42 -30.33
N HIS A 31 -21.20 -15.30 -29.34
CA HIS A 31 -22.43 -15.83 -28.82
C HIS A 31 -23.00 -14.86 -27.78
N ARG A 32 -24.18 -14.34 -28.11
CA ARG A 32 -24.99 -13.42 -27.31
C ARG A 32 -25.52 -14.21 -26.11
N GLN A 33 -24.82 -14.14 -24.98
CA GLN A 33 -25.32 -14.77 -23.74
C GLN A 33 -26.62 -14.09 -23.29
N PRO A 34 -27.67 -14.85 -22.92
CA PRO A 34 -28.82 -14.31 -22.23
C PRO A 34 -28.42 -13.84 -20.82
N SER A 35 -28.92 -12.66 -20.42
CA SER A 35 -28.64 -12.05 -19.11
C SER A 35 -29.01 -12.98 -17.96
N PRO A 36 -28.13 -13.15 -16.94
CA PRO A 36 -28.49 -13.89 -15.73
C PRO A 36 -29.55 -13.11 -14.94
N ARG A 37 -30.60 -13.83 -14.50
CA ARG A 37 -31.59 -13.29 -13.55
C ARG A 37 -30.89 -12.90 -12.23
N PRO A 38 -31.32 -11.82 -11.56
CA PRO A 38 -30.77 -11.46 -10.27
C PRO A 38 -31.08 -12.54 -9.22
N PRO A 39 -30.14 -12.86 -8.31
CA PRO A 39 -30.40 -13.80 -7.22
C PRO A 39 -31.43 -13.22 -6.24
N ARG A 40 -32.33 -14.07 -5.75
CA ARG A 40 -33.24 -13.77 -4.63
C ARG A 40 -32.43 -13.36 -3.41
N ALA A 41 -32.85 -12.27 -2.77
CA ALA A 41 -32.28 -11.81 -1.51
C ALA A 41 -32.32 -12.92 -0.44
N PRO A 42 -31.24 -13.11 0.33
CA PRO A 42 -31.25 -14.02 1.47
C PRO A 42 -32.17 -13.49 2.58
N ARG A 43 -32.96 -14.38 3.17
CA ARG A 43 -33.76 -14.10 4.37
C ARG A 43 -32.82 -13.73 5.51
N ARG A 44 -33.17 -12.67 6.24
CA ARG A 44 -32.45 -12.20 7.44
C ARG A 44 -32.25 -13.36 8.43
N PRO A 45 -31.03 -13.58 8.95
CA PRO A 45 -30.84 -14.50 10.07
C PRO A 45 -31.46 -13.91 11.34
N VAL A 46 -32.20 -14.75 12.05
CA VAL A 46 -32.73 -14.49 13.39
C VAL A 46 -31.54 -14.40 14.34
N ARG A 47 -31.45 -13.28 15.06
CA ARG A 47 -30.37 -12.96 16.01
C ARG A 47 -30.42 -13.92 17.21
N ALA A 48 -29.58 -14.94 17.20
CA ALA A 48 -29.30 -15.74 18.38
C ALA A 48 -28.59 -14.86 19.43
N ARG A 49 -29.13 -14.84 20.65
CA ARG A 49 -28.51 -14.24 21.85
C ARG A 49 -27.19 -14.98 22.13
N GLN A 50 -26.07 -14.27 22.09
CA GLN A 50 -24.83 -14.72 22.72
C GLN A 50 -24.91 -14.51 24.24
N PRO A 51 -24.40 -15.45 25.05
CA PRO A 51 -24.13 -15.22 26.47
C PRO A 51 -22.84 -14.39 26.61
N GLN A 52 -22.90 -13.37 27.48
CA GLN A 52 -21.77 -12.54 27.88
C GLN A 52 -20.76 -13.39 28.64
N LEU A 53 -19.56 -13.57 28.10
CA LEU A 53 -18.39 -14.05 28.83
C LEU A 53 -17.49 -12.84 29.09
N GLY A 54 -17.04 -12.75 30.35
CA GLY A 54 -16.41 -11.60 31.00
C GLY A 54 -15.42 -10.83 30.13
N PHE A 55 -15.76 -9.56 29.93
CA PHE A 55 -14.80 -8.52 29.60
C PHE A 55 -14.08 -8.20 30.91
N GLU A 56 -12.85 -8.68 31.06
CA GLU A 56 -11.96 -8.13 32.08
C GLU A 56 -11.64 -6.69 31.69
N GLU A 57 -11.90 -5.76 32.61
CA GLU A 57 -11.76 -4.33 32.46
C GLU A 57 -10.31 -3.93 32.80
N PRO A 58 -9.48 -3.43 31.87
CA PRO A 58 -8.23 -2.81 32.23
C PRO A 58 -8.45 -1.32 32.52
N GLU A 59 -8.31 -0.99 33.80
CA GLU A 59 -8.12 0.33 34.44
C GLU A 59 -7.94 1.56 33.51
N PRO A 60 -8.81 2.60 33.59
CA PRO A 60 -8.79 3.76 32.69
C PRO A 60 -7.76 4.86 33.04
N ALA A 61 -6.81 4.64 33.96
CA ALA A 61 -5.99 5.75 34.49
C ALA A 61 -4.80 6.19 33.60
N SER A 62 -4.35 5.37 32.64
CA SER A 62 -3.08 5.64 31.92
C SER A 62 -3.24 6.19 30.50
N HIS A 63 -4.44 6.10 29.89
CA HIS A 63 -4.65 6.57 28.50
C HIS A 63 -4.95 8.07 28.39
N ALA A 64 -5.45 8.71 29.45
CA ALA A 64 -5.78 10.14 29.41
C ALA A 64 -4.54 11.04 29.25
N LEU A 65 -3.38 10.65 29.82
CA LEU A 65 -2.13 11.37 29.69
C LEU A 65 -1.45 11.17 28.32
N ALA A 66 -1.62 10.00 27.68
CA ALA A 66 -1.02 9.72 26.38
C ALA A 66 -1.69 10.49 25.22
N LEU A 67 -2.99 10.81 25.33
CA LEU A 67 -3.70 11.60 24.33
C LEU A 67 -3.43 13.12 24.43
N ALA A 68 -2.95 13.61 25.58
CA ALA A 68 -2.61 15.03 25.74
C ALA A 68 -1.33 15.44 24.99
N HIS A 69 -0.39 14.51 24.77
CA HIS A 69 0.87 14.79 24.05
C HIS A 69 0.73 14.75 22.51
N LEU A 70 -0.33 14.13 21.96
CA LEU A 70 -0.55 14.07 20.51
C LEU A 70 -1.31 15.29 19.95
N ALA A 71 -1.93 16.11 20.82
CA ALA A 71 -2.68 17.30 20.42
C ALA A 71 -1.82 18.55 20.19
N SER A 72 -0.52 18.52 20.53
CA SER A 72 0.40 19.65 20.32
C SER A 72 1.41 19.35 19.20
N SER A 73 0.93 18.97 18.02
CA SER A 73 1.70 19.21 16.79
C SER A 73 1.59 20.69 16.45
N PRO A 74 2.68 21.50 16.52
CA PRO A 74 2.63 22.85 15.98
C PRO A 74 2.43 22.74 14.47
N SER A 75 1.19 22.98 14.04
CA SER A 75 0.86 23.26 12.66
C SER A 75 1.59 24.54 12.26
N MET A 76 2.77 24.40 11.65
CA MET A 76 3.50 25.50 11.02
C MET A 76 2.72 25.99 9.78
N THR A 77 1.58 26.62 10.00
CA THR A 77 0.93 27.44 8.98
C THR A 77 1.57 28.83 8.99
N GLY A 78 2.86 28.86 8.63
CA GLY A 78 3.52 30.10 8.27
C GLY A 78 2.74 30.73 7.11
N ARG A 79 2.14 31.91 7.34
CA ARG A 79 1.53 32.74 6.29
C ARG A 79 2.61 33.33 5.39
N HIS A 80 3.33 32.48 4.67
CA HIS A 80 4.25 32.91 3.64
C HIS A 80 3.43 33.37 2.44
N LYS A 81 3.53 34.65 2.09
CA LYS A 81 2.96 35.18 0.85
C LYS A 81 3.54 34.34 -0.30
N ALA A 82 2.69 33.95 -1.24
CA ALA A 82 3.12 33.14 -2.39
C ALA A 82 4.27 33.86 -3.12
N ILE A 83 5.47 33.30 -3.03
CA ILE A 83 6.66 33.82 -3.69
C ILE A 83 6.42 33.79 -5.19
N ARG A 84 6.63 34.93 -5.87
CA ARG A 84 6.57 34.97 -7.34
C ARG A 84 7.85 34.35 -7.88
N LEU A 85 7.70 33.28 -8.68
CA LEU A 85 8.84 32.58 -9.25
C LEU A 85 9.56 33.51 -10.26
N PRO A 86 10.90 33.50 -10.27
CA PRO A 86 11.69 34.12 -11.32
C PRO A 86 11.28 33.61 -12.71
N PRO A 87 11.61 34.35 -13.79
CA PRO A 87 11.24 33.95 -15.14
C PRO A 87 11.93 32.64 -15.57
N LEU A 88 11.16 31.55 -15.57
CA LEU A 88 11.60 30.19 -15.93
C LEU A 88 11.42 29.91 -17.43
N LYS A 89 12.05 28.83 -17.93
CA LYS A 89 11.85 28.36 -19.32
C LYS A 89 10.50 27.63 -19.46
N GLY A 90 10.16 26.78 -18.50
CA GLY A 90 8.89 26.07 -18.44
C GLY A 90 8.50 25.72 -17.01
N LEU A 91 7.23 25.92 -16.64
CA LEU A 91 6.71 25.54 -15.33
C LEU A 91 6.17 24.10 -15.40
N ARG A 92 6.92 23.14 -14.86
CA ARG A 92 6.58 21.71 -14.89
C ARG A 92 7.00 21.03 -13.60
N VAL A 93 6.21 20.04 -13.19
CA VAL A 93 6.57 19.10 -12.13
C VAL A 93 7.34 17.95 -12.78
N HIS A 94 8.55 17.69 -12.27
CA HIS A 94 9.43 16.64 -12.79
C HIS A 94 8.80 15.24 -12.64
N ASN A 95 8.30 14.92 -11.45
CA ASN A 95 7.62 13.65 -11.15
C ASN A 95 6.13 13.91 -10.88
N PRO A 96 5.27 13.96 -11.91
CA PRO A 96 3.84 14.24 -11.74
C PRO A 96 3.06 13.03 -11.20
N LYS A 97 3.65 11.83 -11.26
CA LYS A 97 3.09 10.62 -10.69
C LYS A 97 3.65 10.46 -9.28
N ARG A 98 2.79 10.08 -8.33
CA ARG A 98 3.28 9.57 -7.05
C ARG A 98 4.02 8.26 -7.31
N ALA A 99 5.14 8.08 -6.63
CA ALA A 99 5.75 6.77 -6.54
C ALA A 99 4.79 5.88 -5.76
N THR A 100 4.22 4.88 -6.42
CA THR A 100 3.46 3.84 -5.73
C THR A 100 4.48 2.97 -5.01
N GLU A 101 4.53 3.09 -3.69
CA GLU A 101 5.33 2.20 -2.85
C GLU A 101 4.73 0.81 -2.86
N ASN A 102 5.58 -0.21 -2.75
CA ASN A 102 5.12 -1.59 -2.73
C ASN A 102 4.38 -1.87 -1.39
N PRO A 103 3.10 -2.27 -1.41
CA PRO A 103 2.31 -2.45 -0.19
C PRO A 103 2.84 -3.58 0.71
N CYS A 104 3.62 -4.51 0.17
CA CYS A 104 4.20 -5.62 0.92
C CYS A 104 5.36 -5.17 1.81
N ILE A 105 5.99 -4.03 1.54
CA ILE A 105 7.09 -3.50 2.38
C ILE A 105 6.57 -3.14 3.77
N ALA A 106 5.39 -2.53 3.86
CA ALA A 106 4.76 -2.23 5.15
C ALA A 106 4.38 -3.50 5.92
N ILE A 107 3.94 -4.55 5.22
CA ILE A 107 3.59 -5.82 5.86
C ILE A 107 4.86 -6.55 6.31
N MET A 108 5.93 -6.52 5.51
CA MET A 108 7.24 -7.04 5.88
C MET A 108 7.77 -6.40 7.17
N SER A 109 7.72 -5.07 7.29
CA SER A 109 8.15 -4.40 8.51
C SER A 109 7.27 -4.76 9.72
N SER A 110 5.98 -5.04 9.49
CA SER A 110 5.06 -5.51 10.53
C SER A 110 5.41 -6.92 11.02
N VAL A 111 5.82 -7.83 10.14
CA VAL A 111 6.29 -9.18 10.52
C VAL A 111 7.57 -9.07 11.37
N LEU A 112 8.52 -8.23 10.95
CA LEU A 112 9.77 -8.02 11.70
C LEU A 112 9.49 -7.43 13.10
N ALA A 113 8.56 -6.48 13.21
CA ALA A 113 8.15 -5.92 14.49
C ALA A 113 7.47 -6.97 15.39
N CYS A 114 6.68 -7.87 14.79
CA CYS A 114 6.04 -8.96 15.53
C CYS A 114 7.07 -9.94 16.11
N TRP A 115 8.06 -10.35 15.31
CA TRP A 115 9.14 -11.21 15.80
C TRP A 115 10.02 -10.54 16.84
N ALA A 116 10.24 -9.22 16.73
CA ALA A 116 10.97 -8.46 17.75
C ALA A 116 10.23 -8.41 19.10
N SER A 117 8.89 -8.47 19.09
CA SER A 117 8.05 -8.31 20.29
C SER A 117 7.65 -9.63 20.94
N ALA A 118 7.26 -10.62 20.12
CA ALA A 118 6.72 -11.90 20.58
C ALA A 118 7.71 -13.07 20.44
N GLY A 119 8.86 -12.83 19.78
CA GLY A 119 9.82 -13.87 19.41
C GLY A 119 9.56 -14.45 18.02
N PHE A 120 10.58 -15.14 17.50
CA PHE A 120 10.53 -15.74 16.17
C PHE A 120 9.45 -16.82 16.10
N ASN A 121 8.62 -16.78 15.04
CA ASN A 121 7.58 -17.77 14.76
C ASN A 121 6.56 -17.97 15.92
N ALA A 122 6.31 -16.92 16.70
CA ALA A 122 5.27 -16.94 17.72
C ALA A 122 3.88 -17.10 17.06
N THR A 123 2.99 -17.87 17.69
CA THR A 123 1.62 -18.10 17.19
C THR A 123 0.83 -16.80 16.98
N GLY A 124 1.18 -15.73 17.71
CA GLY A 124 0.62 -14.38 17.54
C GLY A 124 0.99 -13.69 16.21
N CYS A 125 2.06 -14.10 15.52
CA CYS A 125 2.52 -13.49 14.27
C CYS A 125 1.92 -14.13 13.00
N ALA A 126 1.27 -15.29 13.13
CA ALA A 126 0.75 -16.07 12.01
C ALA A 126 -0.22 -15.29 11.10
N ALA A 127 -1.01 -14.37 11.66
CA ALA A 127 -1.93 -13.55 10.87
C ALA A 127 -1.18 -12.59 9.91
N ILE A 128 -0.12 -11.95 10.41
CA ILE A 128 0.67 -10.96 9.65
C ILE A 128 1.54 -11.67 8.61
N GLU A 129 2.09 -12.84 8.95
CA GLU A 129 2.82 -13.69 8.01
C GLU A 129 1.93 -14.18 6.85
N ASN A 130 0.69 -14.56 7.14
CA ASN A 130 -0.28 -14.91 6.10
C ASN A 130 -0.66 -13.72 5.23
N GLN A 131 -0.78 -12.52 5.81
CA GLN A 131 -1.02 -11.30 5.06
C GLN A 131 0.14 -10.98 4.11
N LEU A 132 1.38 -11.22 4.55
CA LEU A 132 2.56 -11.04 3.72
C LEU A 132 2.54 -11.98 2.51
N ARG A 133 2.21 -13.25 2.74
CA ARG A 133 2.11 -14.25 1.67
C ARG A 133 1.09 -13.83 0.60
N ARG A 134 -0.10 -13.43 1.04
CA ARG A 134 -1.15 -12.91 0.15
C ARG A 134 -0.71 -11.67 -0.64
N CYS A 135 0.12 -10.83 -0.03
CA CYS A 135 0.64 -9.64 -0.70
C CYS A 135 1.64 -9.99 -1.81
N MET A 136 2.53 -10.96 -1.55
CA MET A 136 3.55 -11.38 -2.52
C MET A 136 2.99 -12.27 -3.64
N ASP A 137 2.02 -13.13 -3.32
CA ASP A 137 1.36 -14.02 -4.29
C ASP A 137 0.33 -13.26 -5.17
N GLY A 138 -0.08 -12.06 -4.75
CA GLY A 138 -1.05 -11.25 -5.44
C GLY A 138 -0.51 -10.63 -6.74
N PRO A 139 -1.39 -10.34 -7.71
CA PRO A 139 -0.99 -9.62 -8.92
C PRO A 139 -0.52 -8.20 -8.57
N ALA A 140 0.49 -7.72 -9.29
CA ALA A 140 0.98 -6.35 -9.14
C ALA A 140 -0.16 -5.33 -9.36
N ALA A 141 -0.18 -4.27 -8.54
CA ALA A 141 -1.19 -3.23 -8.64
C ALA A 141 -1.15 -2.55 -10.02
N ALA A 142 -2.33 -2.28 -10.57
CA ALA A 142 -2.45 -1.60 -11.85
C ALA A 142 -1.79 -0.20 -11.80
N PRO A 143 -1.15 0.23 -12.90
CA PRO A 143 -0.51 1.55 -12.95
C PRO A 143 -1.56 2.65 -12.81
N ALA A 144 -1.25 3.66 -12.00
CA ALA A 144 -2.11 4.82 -11.83
C ALA A 144 -2.29 5.58 -13.17
N PRO A 145 -3.47 6.18 -13.41
CA PRO A 145 -3.73 6.98 -14.60
C PRO A 145 -2.75 8.15 -14.74
N ALA A 146 -2.52 8.59 -15.97
CA ALA A 146 -1.60 9.68 -16.25
C ALA A 146 -2.13 11.02 -15.67
N ASN A 147 -1.24 11.75 -14.98
CA ASN A 147 -1.56 13.06 -14.42
C ASN A 147 -1.36 14.17 -15.46
N THR A 148 -2.38 15.00 -15.69
CA THR A 148 -2.38 16.12 -16.65
C THR A 148 -1.88 17.44 -16.08
N ILE A 149 -1.31 17.46 -14.86
CA ILE A 149 -0.85 18.69 -14.20
C ILE A 149 0.09 19.54 -15.06
N ASN A 150 1.03 18.93 -15.78
CA ASN A 150 1.99 19.64 -16.62
C ASN A 150 1.33 20.34 -17.82
N TYR A 151 0.19 19.82 -18.30
CA TYR A 151 -0.59 20.47 -19.36
C TYR A 151 -1.20 21.78 -18.85
N HIS A 152 -1.79 21.76 -17.66
CA HIS A 152 -2.36 22.96 -17.05
C HIS A 152 -1.26 23.94 -16.68
N LEU A 153 -0.19 23.52 -15.98
CA LEU A 153 0.91 24.38 -15.55
C LEU A 153 1.55 25.16 -16.71
N ALA A 154 1.73 24.53 -17.87
CA ALA A 154 2.27 25.21 -19.06
C ALA A 154 1.35 26.35 -19.54
N ARG A 155 0.02 26.18 -19.49
CA ARG A 155 -0.95 27.20 -19.91
C ARG A 155 -1.04 28.36 -18.91
N MET A 156 -0.93 28.08 -17.61
CA MET A 156 -1.00 29.10 -16.54
C MET A 156 0.34 29.77 -16.24
N GLN A 157 1.46 29.28 -16.77
CA GLN A 157 2.80 29.85 -16.54
C GLN A 157 2.85 31.37 -16.73
N LYS A 158 2.23 31.88 -17.81
CA LYS A 158 2.18 33.32 -18.12
C LYS A 158 1.52 34.20 -17.05
N TYR A 159 0.65 33.63 -16.22
CA TYR A 159 -0.05 34.36 -15.16
C TYR A 159 0.62 34.21 -13.78
N MET A 160 1.47 33.19 -13.64
CA MET A 160 2.13 32.88 -12.38
C MET A 160 3.57 33.40 -12.29
N THR A 161 4.33 33.31 -13.38
CA THR A 161 5.72 33.78 -13.43
C THR A 161 5.81 35.25 -13.83
N SER A 162 6.78 35.98 -13.27
CA SER A 162 7.06 37.36 -13.70
C SER A 162 7.45 37.39 -15.18
N PRO A 163 7.00 38.40 -15.98
CA PRO A 163 7.38 38.53 -17.38
C PRO A 163 8.91 38.61 -17.53
N ARG A 164 9.45 37.90 -18.53
CA ARG A 164 10.86 37.96 -18.92
C ARG A 164 11.16 39.36 -19.48
N LYS A 165 12.18 40.06 -18.97
CA LYS A 165 12.82 41.15 -19.72
C LYS A 165 13.55 40.51 -20.90
N GLN A 166 13.12 40.78 -22.13
CA GLN A 166 13.92 40.46 -23.32
C GLN A 166 15.08 41.46 -23.39
N LYS A 167 16.29 40.96 -23.70
CA LYS A 167 17.50 41.75 -23.89
C LYS A 167 17.73 41.93 -25.38
#